data_AF-A0A2W4M7K8-F1
#
_entry.id   AF-A0A2W4M7K8-F1
#
_cell.length_a   1.000
_cell.length_b   1.000
_cell.length_c   1.000
_cell.angle_alpha   90.00
_cell.angle_beta   90.00
_cell.angle_gamma   90.00
#
_symmetry.space_group_name_H-M   'P 1'
#
loop_
_entity.id
_entity.type
_entity.pdbx_description
1 polymer ?
#
loop_
_entity_poly.entity_id
_entity_poly.type
_entity_poly.pdbx_seq_one_letter_code
_entity_poly.pdbx_strand_id
1 'polypeptide(L)' 'MSKKPTKADSPLIAENRKARHDYSIEETYEAGLALQGWEVKSLRAGRAQLKEAYVFMKDGEAFLFGAHISA' A
#
# COMPACT_ATOMS: atom_id res chain seq x y z
N MET A 1 5.95 -20.67 25.67
CA MET A 1 6.35 -19.25 25.72
C MET A 1 6.97 -18.88 24.38
N SER A 2 6.14 -18.51 23.40
CA SER A 2 6.62 -18.26 22.03
C SER A 2 7.28 -16.88 21.96
N LYS A 3 8.55 -16.84 21.52
CA LYS A 3 9.31 -15.62 21.31
C LYS A 3 8.53 -14.69 20.37
N LYS A 4 8.15 -13.53 20.89
CA LYS A 4 7.59 -12.41 20.12
C LYS A 4 8.66 -11.99 19.11
N PRO A 5 8.44 -12.15 17.78
CA PRO A 5 9.46 -11.77 16.83
C PRO A 5 9.65 -10.26 16.90
N THR A 6 10.88 -9.87 17.16
CA THR A 6 11.42 -8.52 16.98
C THR A 6 10.96 -7.98 15.62
N LYS A 7 10.55 -6.71 15.55
CA LYS A 7 10.13 -6.00 14.33
C LYS A 7 11.26 -6.03 13.29
N ALA A 8 11.37 -7.13 12.55
CA ALA A 8 12.13 -7.18 11.32
C ALA A 8 11.30 -6.46 10.26
N ASP A 9 11.95 -5.62 9.46
CA ASP A 9 11.44 -5.05 8.22
C ASP A 9 10.70 -6.14 7.43
N SER A 10 9.39 -6.28 7.64
CA SER A 10 8.57 -7.05 6.73
C SER A 10 8.50 -6.23 5.45
N PRO A 11 8.79 -6.82 4.28
CA PRO A 11 8.72 -6.10 3.01
C PRO A 11 7.31 -5.55 2.74
N LEU A 12 6.30 -6.11 3.40
CA LEU A 12 4.92 -5.67 3.35
C LEU A 12 4.68 -4.49 4.30
N ILE A 13 4.61 -3.29 3.73
CA ILE A 13 4.33 -2.04 4.45
C ILE A 13 2.83 -1.87 4.71
N ALA A 14 2.04 -1.96 3.65
CA ALA A 14 0.59 -1.75 3.69
C ALA A 14 -0.08 -2.71 2.70
N GLU A 15 -1.25 -3.20 3.07
CA GLU A 15 -2.01 -4.16 2.28
C GLU A 15 -3.50 -3.81 2.38
N ASN A 16 -4.18 -3.66 1.24
CA ASN A 16 -5.63 -3.53 1.22
C ASN A 16 -6.30 -4.89 1.33
N ARG A 17 -6.49 -5.38 2.56
CA ARG A 17 -7.19 -6.65 2.81
C ARG A 17 -8.64 -6.63 2.33
N LYS A 18 -9.30 -5.47 2.34
CA LYS A 18 -10.70 -5.32 1.90
C LYS A 18 -10.84 -5.61 0.41
N ALA A 19 -9.89 -5.18 -0.41
CA ALA A 19 -9.90 -5.48 -1.85
C ALA A 19 -9.90 -6.98 -2.14
N ARG A 20 -9.17 -7.79 -1.36
CA ARG A 20 -9.12 -9.25 -1.50
C ARG A 20 -10.40 -9.97 -1.04
N HIS A 21 -11.20 -9.34 -0.19
CA HIS A 21 -12.46 -9.90 0.28
C HIS A 21 -13.64 -9.49 -0.62
N ASP A 22 -13.66 -8.25 -1.09
CA ASP A 22 -14.78 -7.69 -1.85
C ASP A 22 -14.68 -7.99 -3.35
N TYR A 23 -13.47 -8.23 -3.87
CA TYR A 23 -13.22 -8.44 -5.29
C TYR A 23 -12.41 -9.73 -5.54
N SER A 24 -12.68 -10.37 -6.67
CA SER A 24 -11.82 -11.44 -7.20
C SER A 24 -10.73 -10.82 -8.06
N ILE A 25 -9.47 -11.07 -7.73
CA ILE A 25 -8.31 -10.55 -8.47
C ILE A 25 -7.99 -11.56 -9.59
N GLU A 26 -8.18 -11.16 -10.83
CA GLU A 26 -7.85 -11.99 -12.00
C GLU A 26 -6.38 -11.85 -12.41
N GLU A 27 -5.89 -10.60 -12.41
CA GLU A 27 -4.53 -10.27 -12.82
C GLU A 27 -3.89 -9.29 -11.84
N THR A 28 -2.58 -9.40 -11.65
CA THR A 28 -1.81 -8.55 -10.74
C THR A 28 -0.69 -7.87 -11.51
N TYR A 29 -0.57 -6.56 -11.37
CA TYR A 29 0.47 -5.77 -12.00
C TYR A 29 1.39 -5.19 -10.94
N GLU A 30 2.69 -5.16 -11.22
CA GLU A 30 3.69 -4.50 -10.39
C GLU A 30 4.01 -3.12 -10.96
N ALA A 31 4.00 -2.11 -10.11
CA ALA A 31 4.30 -0.73 -10.47
C ALA A 31 5.12 -0.03 -9.38
N GLY A 32 5.86 1.00 -9.77
CA GLY A 32 6.56 1.89 -8.83
C GLY A 32 5.73 3.14 -8.54
N LEU A 33 5.58 3.49 -7.26
CA LEU A 33 4.93 4.72 -6.84
C LEU A 33 5.99 5.79 -6.56
N ALA A 34 5.88 6.96 -7.22
CA ALA A 34 6.74 8.10 -6.92
C ALA A 34 6.26 8.78 -5.63
N LEU A 35 7.10 8.76 -4.59
CA LEU A 35 6.79 9.27 -3.25
C LEU A 35 7.77 10.35 -2.81
N GLN A 36 7.29 11.25 -1.97
CA GLN A 36 8.09 12.25 -1.27
C GLN A 36 8.73 11.66 0.00
N GLY A 37 9.84 12.24 0.45
CA GLY A 37 10.63 11.68 1.56
C GLY A 37 9.84 11.52 2.87
N TRP A 38 8.86 12.39 3.15
CA TRP A 38 8.02 12.28 4.34
C TRP A 38 7.02 11.10 4.24
N GLU A 39 6.49 10.83 3.05
CA GLU A 39 5.57 9.72 2.81
C GLU A 39 6.27 8.38 3.02
N VAL A 40 7.53 8.26 2.58
CA VAL A 40 8.36 7.07 2.83
C VAL A 40 8.50 6.80 4.33
N LYS A 41 8.69 7.86 5.13
CA LYS A 41 8.81 7.73 6.59
C LYS A 41 7.49 7.28 7.23
N SER A 42 6.37 7.86 6.80
CA SER A 42 5.03 7.48 7.24
C SER A 42 4.66 6.04 6.89
N LEU A 43 4.97 5.62 5.67
CA LEU A 43 4.78 4.26 5.19
C LEU A 43 5.60 3.27 6.01
N ARG A 44 6.89 3.53 6.24
CA ARG A 44 7.73 2.70 7.13
C ARG A 44 7.20 2.63 8.57
N ALA A 45 6.47 3.65 9.02
CA ALA A 45 5.81 3.66 10.33
C ALA A 45 4.45 2.92 10.34
N GLY A 46 3.99 2.37 9.19
CA GLY A 46 2.71 1.68 9.05
C GLY A 46 1.51 2.63 9.01
N ARG A 47 1.72 3.92 8.72
CA ARG A 47 0.67 4.95 8.71
C ARG A 47 0.09 5.19 7.32
N ALA A 48 -0.38 4.14 6.67
CA ALA A 48 -1.03 4.24 5.37
C ALA A 48 -2.35 3.46 5.35
N GLN A 49 -3.36 4.04 4.70
CA GLN A 49 -4.67 3.45 4.50
C GLN A 49 -5.00 3.42 3.02
N LEU A 50 -5.30 2.22 2.51
CA LEU A 50 -5.59 1.96 1.09
C LEU A 50 -7.04 1.50 0.84
N LYS A 51 -7.90 1.53 1.87
CA LYS A 51 -9.25 0.91 1.82
C LYS A 51 -10.14 1.40 0.68
N GLU A 52 -10.09 2.69 0.38
CA GLU A 52 -10.91 3.35 -0.65
C GLU A 52 -10.05 3.81 -1.83
N ALA A 53 -8.81 3.32 -1.89
CA ALA A 53 -7.89 3.70 -2.94
C ALA A 53 -8.20 2.94 -4.23
N TYR A 54 -8.10 3.64 -5.36
CA TYR A 54 -8.27 3.07 -6.70
C TYR A 54 -7.19 3.62 -7.63
N VAL A 55 -6.88 2.84 -8.66
CA VAL A 55 -5.92 3.25 -9.70
C VAL A 55 -6.69 3.73 -10.91
N PHE A 56 -6.31 4.89 -11.43
CA PHE A 56 -6.84 5.44 -12.67
C PHE A 56 -5.76 5.44 -13.74
N MET A 57 -6.05 4.82 -14.88
CA MET A 57 -5.14 4.77 -16.02
C MET A 57 -5.48 5.92 -16.97
N LYS A 58 -4.52 6.80 -17.25
CA LYS A 58 -4.69 7.92 -18.17
C LYS A 58 -3.45 8.10 -19.03
N ASP A 59 -3.62 8.17 -20.34
CA ASP A 59 -2.52 8.44 -21.30
C ASP A 59 -1.30 7.49 -21.16
N GLY A 60 -1.52 6.25 -20.71
CA GLY A 60 -0.45 5.26 -20.48
C GLY A 60 0.19 5.33 -19.09
N GLU A 61 -0.28 6.22 -18.22
CA GLU A 61 0.20 6.38 -16.84
C GLU A 61 -0.82 5.87 -15.83
N ALA A 62 -0.32 5.29 -14.74
CA ALA A 62 -1.12 4.78 -13.63
C ALA A 62 -1.09 5.77 -12.46
N PHE A 63 -2.25 6.26 -12.05
CA PHE A 63 -2.39 7.20 -10.94
C PHE A 63 -3.14 6.56 -9.78
N LEU A 64 -2.57 6.58 -8.58
CA LEU A 64 -3.21 6.11 -7.36
C LEU A 64 -4.01 7.24 -6.71
N PHE A 65 -5.31 7.07 -6.58
CA PHE A 65 -6.22 7.98 -5.91
C PHE A 65 -6.82 7.35 -4.65
N GLY A 66 -7.26 8.17 -3.70
CA GLY A 66 -7.93 7.71 -2.47
C GLY A 66 -7.02 7.00 -1.45
N ALA A 67 -5.71 6.94 -1.69
CA ALA A 67 -4.73 6.48 -0.71
C ALA A 67 -4.47 7.58 0.33
N HIS A 68 -4.65 7.26 1.61
CA HIS A 68 -4.35 8.19 2.69
C HIS A 68 -3.04 7.80 3.37
N ILE A 69 -2.07 8.70 3.35
CA ILE A 69 -0.78 8.56 4.04
C ILE A 69 -0.73 9.62 5.14
N SER A 70 -0.63 9.20 6.40
CA SER A 70 -0.62 10.13 7.54
C SER A 70 0.81 10.42 7.97
N ALA A 71 1.12 11.70 8.23
CA ALA A 71 2.40 12.15 8.77
C ALA A 71 2.73 11.54 10.14
#